data_AF-A0A356QSP5-F1
#
_entry.id   AF-A0A356QSP5-F1
#
_cell.length_a   1.000
_cell.length_b   1.000
_cell.length_c   1.000
_cell.angle_alpha   90.00
_cell.angle_beta   90.00
_cell.angle_gamma   90.00
#
_symmetry.space_group_name_H-M   'P 1'
#
loop_
_entity.id
_entity.type
_entity.pdbx_description
1 polymer ?
#
loop_
_entity_poly.entity_id
_entity_poly.type
_entity_poly.pdbx_seq_one_letter_code
_entity_poly.pdbx_strand_id
1 'polypeptide(L)'
;MRWFQNGSCLTSGSIEFRNITDGTCFASRVNNRGVFHPTNINGKIGLPVGTYEVVIVQIVLTEDLAKRDHSHGHTVPRRYADYSTSGLQVTVIDNQTKPIEIAIWADLEN
;
A
#
# COMPACT_ATOMS: atom_id res chain seq x y z
N MET A 1 10.34 2.40 -7.87
CA MET A 1 9.85 2.26 -6.50
C MET A 1 9.84 3.63 -5.85
N ARG A 2 8.68 4.31 -5.79
CA ARG A 2 8.49 5.59 -5.09
C ARG A 2 7.05 5.64 -4.55
N TRP A 3 6.89 5.74 -3.23
CA TRP A 3 5.57 5.72 -2.57
C TRP A 3 4.99 7.11 -2.36
N PHE A 4 5.83 8.10 -2.10
CA PHE A 4 5.42 9.49 -1.97
C PHE A 4 6.10 10.33 -3.03
N GLN A 5 5.45 11.42 -3.48
CA GLN A 5 6.04 12.32 -4.49
C GLN A 5 7.36 12.96 -4.05
N ASN A 6 7.55 13.14 -2.74
CA ASN A 6 8.81 13.61 -2.15
C ASN A 6 9.92 12.55 -2.14
N GLY A 7 9.66 11.33 -2.64
CA GLY A 7 10.61 10.23 -2.70
C GLY A 7 10.69 9.36 -1.44
N SER A 8 9.94 9.66 -0.37
CA SER A 8 9.90 8.80 0.81
C SER A 8 9.14 7.50 0.54
N CYS A 9 9.37 6.49 1.38
CA CYS A 9 8.69 5.19 1.33
C CYS A 9 7.81 5.00 2.56
N LEU A 10 6.71 4.27 2.41
CA LEU A 10 5.97 3.75 3.55
C LEU A 10 6.88 2.77 4.32
N THR A 11 7.05 2.96 5.62
CA THR A 11 7.99 2.17 6.44
C THR A 11 7.31 1.05 7.22
N SER A 12 5.98 1.08 7.32
CA SER A 12 5.18 0.07 8.00
C SER A 12 3.72 0.13 7.55
N GLY A 13 3.03 -1.01 7.61
CA GLY A 13 1.64 -1.14 7.22
C GLY A 13 1.40 -2.40 6.39
N SER A 14 0.21 -2.47 5.82
CA SER A 14 -0.21 -3.50 4.88
C SER A 14 -0.84 -2.85 3.66
N ILE A 15 -0.76 -3.55 2.55
CA ILE A 15 -1.45 -3.20 1.32
C ILE A 15 -2.39 -4.35 0.96
N GLU A 16 -3.60 -4.01 0.53
CA GLU A 16 -4.61 -4.97 0.08
C GLU A 16 -5.05 -4.67 -1.35
N PHE A 17 -5.17 -5.71 -2.15
CA PHE A 17 -5.58 -5.70 -3.55
C PHE A 17 -6.88 -6.48 -3.67
N ARG A 18 -7.95 -5.84 -4.17
CA ARG A 18 -9.24 -6.48 -4.44
C ARG A 18 -9.48 -6.56 -5.93
N ASN A 19 -9.59 -7.76 -6.47
CA ASN A 19 -9.88 -7.97 -7.88
C ASN A 19 -11.28 -7.43 -8.21
N ILE A 20 -11.38 -6.58 -9.23
CA ILE A 20 -12.64 -5.92 -9.61
C ILE A 20 -13.63 -6.91 -10.23
N THR A 21 -13.14 -7.99 -10.85
CA THR A 21 -13.98 -8.95 -11.55
C THR A 21 -14.68 -9.92 -10.60
N ASP A 22 -13.96 -10.45 -9.61
CA ASP A 22 -14.44 -11.54 -8.74
C ASP A 22 -14.41 -11.22 -7.24
N GLY A 23 -13.91 -10.04 -6.85
CA GLY A 23 -13.84 -9.61 -5.46
C GLY A 23 -12.77 -10.30 -4.63
N THR A 24 -11.91 -11.14 -5.23
CA THR A 24 -10.84 -11.83 -4.49
C THR A 24 -9.84 -10.83 -3.91
N CYS A 25 -9.51 -11.00 -2.62
CA CYS A 25 -8.58 -10.13 -1.91
C CYS A 25 -7.21 -10.79 -1.72
N PHE A 26 -6.15 -9.99 -1.88
CA PHE A 26 -4.76 -10.36 -1.64
C PHE A 26 -4.12 -9.28 -0.79
N ALA A 27 -3.40 -9.66 0.27
CA ALA A 27 -2.74 -8.70 1.15
C ALA A 27 -1.24 -8.99 1.27
N SER A 28 -0.47 -7.94 1.54
CA SER A 28 0.94 -8.05 1.90
C SER A 28 1.29 -7.03 2.95
N ARG A 29 2.15 -7.42 3.88
CA ARG A 29 2.82 -6.47 4.76
C ARG A 29 3.83 -5.64 3.95
N VAL A 30 3.98 -4.38 4.33
CA VAL A 30 5.00 -3.46 3.81
C VAL A 30 6.18 -3.46 4.78
N ASN A 31 7.39 -3.66 4.26
CA ASN A 31 8.60 -3.61 5.07
C ASN A 31 9.14 -2.16 5.24
N ASN A 32 10.21 -1.99 6.02
CA ASN A 32 10.82 -0.68 6.29
C ASN A 32 11.43 0.02 5.06
N ARG A 33 11.45 -0.62 3.90
CA ARG A 33 11.88 -0.06 2.61
C ARG A 33 10.70 0.20 1.66
N GLY A 34 9.46 0.05 2.13
CA GLY A 34 8.28 0.16 1.29
C GLY A 34 8.08 -1.03 0.36
N VAL A 35 8.74 -2.17 0.57
CA VAL A 35 8.57 -3.34 -0.32
C VAL A 35 7.43 -4.20 0.20
N PHE A 36 6.62 -4.71 -0.72
CA PHE A 36 5.57 -5.71 -0.48
C PHE A 36 5.70 -6.87 -1.47
N HIS A 37 5.15 -8.03 -1.10
CA HIS A 37 5.12 -9.23 -1.93
C HIS A 37 3.76 -9.94 -1.72
N PRO A 38 2.67 -9.50 -2.36
CA PRO A 38 1.40 -10.20 -2.27
C PRO A 38 1.59 -11.62 -2.75
N THR A 39 0.99 -12.54 -2.02
CA THR A 39 0.96 -13.95 -2.37
C THR A 39 -0.44 -14.33 -2.80
N ASN A 40 -0.56 -15.15 -3.84
CA ASN A 40 -1.84 -15.76 -4.17
C ASN A 40 -2.26 -16.79 -3.09
N ILE A 41 -3.44 -17.39 -3.27
CA ILE A 41 -4.01 -18.39 -2.33
C ILE A 41 -3.11 -19.61 -2.10
N ASN A 42 -2.20 -19.90 -3.02
CA ASN A 42 -1.23 -21.01 -2.93
C ASN A 42 0.10 -20.58 -2.27
N GLY A 43 0.21 -19.36 -1.76
CA GLY A 43 1.44 -18.82 -1.16
C GLY A 43 2.52 -18.43 -2.17
N LYS A 44 2.24 -18.48 -3.47
CA LYS A 44 3.19 -18.04 -4.50
C LYS A 44 3.18 -16.52 -4.59
N ILE A 45 4.37 -15.91 -4.55
CA ILE A 45 4.53 -14.47 -4.74
C ILE A 45 4.02 -14.06 -6.13
N GLY A 46 3.21 -13.01 -6.14
CA GLY A 46 2.57 -12.45 -7.33
C GLY A 46 1.05 -12.46 -7.22
N LEU A 47 0.44 -11.53 -7.94
CA LEU A 47 -1.00 -11.49 -8.16
C LEU A 47 -1.35 -12.23 -9.46
N PRO A 48 -2.51 -12.87 -9.55
CA PRO A 48 -3.07 -13.28 -10.83
C PRO A 48 -3.22 -12.12 -11.81
N VAL A 49 -3.41 -12.43 -13.09
CA VAL A 49 -3.77 -11.43 -14.11
C VAL A 49 -5.13 -10.84 -13.74
N GLY A 50 -5.23 -9.52 -13.78
CA GLY A 50 -6.46 -8.83 -13.41
C GLY A 50 -6.25 -7.35 -13.13
N THR A 51 -7.37 -6.67 -12.88
CA THR A 51 -7.36 -5.28 -12.39
C THR A 51 -7.85 -5.26 -10.97
N TYR A 52 -7.13 -4.53 -10.12
CA TYR A 52 -7.32 -4.51 -8.68
C TYR A 52 -7.55 -3.10 -8.20
N GLU A 53 -8.55 -2.91 -7.34
CA GLU A 53 -8.58 -1.75 -6.45
C GLU A 53 -7.63 -1.99 -5.29
N VAL A 54 -7.03 -0.91 -4.79
CA VAL A 54 -5.98 -1.00 -3.78
C VAL A 54 -6.28 -0.13 -2.58
N VAL A 55 -6.06 -0.65 -1.38
CA VAL A 55 -6.03 0.13 -0.14
C VAL A 55 -4.73 -0.10 0.63
N ILE A 56 -4.35 0.89 1.43
CA ILE A 56 -3.16 0.88 2.27
C ILE A 56 -3.61 1.12 3.70
N VAL A 57 -3.28 0.18 4.58
CA VAL A 57 -3.60 0.22 6.00
C VAL A 57 -2.31 0.41 6.78
N GLN A 58 -2.15 1.56 7.41
CA GLN A 58 -1.06 1.82 8.36
C GLN A 58 -1.65 1.90 9.76
N ILE A 59 -1.25 0.97 10.63
CA ILE A 59 -1.57 1.08 12.06
C ILE A 59 -0.49 1.97 12.69
N VAL A 60 -0.87 3.19 13.06
CA VAL A 60 -0.02 4.08 13.85
C VAL A 60 -0.38 3.85 15.32
N LEU A 61 0.52 3.22 16.08
CA LEU A 61 0.34 3.07 17.53
C LEU A 61 0.69 4.41 18.18
N THR A 62 -0.32 5.22 18.50
CA THR A 62 -0.16 6.50 19.19
C THR A 62 -0.44 6.35 20.68
N GLU A 63 0.45 5.69 21.43
CA GLU A 63 0.29 5.62 22.89
C GLU A 63 1.03 6.73 23.66
N ASP A 64 1.94 7.51 23.06
CA ASP A 64 2.55 8.62 23.80
C ASP A 64 2.93 9.79 22.88
N LEU A 65 2.03 10.77 22.81
CA LEU A 65 2.26 12.10 22.25
C LEU A 65 3.10 12.94 23.24
N ALA A 66 4.18 12.36 23.77
CA ALA A 66 5.23 13.12 24.43
C ALA A 66 6.10 13.78 23.36
N LYS A 67 5.72 15.01 23.03
CA LYS A 67 6.54 16.08 22.43
C LYS A 67 8.04 15.71 22.41
N ARG A 68 8.59 15.55 21.18
CA ARG A 68 10.02 15.33 20.82
C ARG A 68 10.38 13.90 20.38
N ASP A 69 9.84 13.48 19.23
CA ASP A 69 10.61 12.91 18.11
C ASP A 69 9.61 12.37 17.08
N HIS A 70 9.28 13.16 16.06
CA HIS A 70 8.42 12.70 14.97
C HIS A 70 9.24 11.80 14.01
N SER A 71 9.63 10.62 14.50
CA SER A 71 10.37 9.61 13.75
C SER A 71 9.43 8.60 13.07
N HIS A 72 8.13 8.88 12.99
CA HIS A 72 7.14 7.95 12.43
C HIS A 72 7.03 8.00 10.90
N GLY A 73 7.80 8.89 10.25
CA GLY A 73 7.69 9.13 8.81
C GLY A 73 6.33 9.74 8.43
N HIS A 74 6.06 9.82 7.13
CA HIS A 74 4.75 10.28 6.66
C HIS A 74 3.67 9.23 6.95
N THR A 75 2.57 9.68 7.54
CA THR A 75 1.36 8.85 7.70
C THR A 75 0.63 8.73 6.36
N VAL A 76 0.00 7.59 6.13
CA VAL A 76 -0.85 7.37 4.95
C VAL A 76 -2.19 8.09 5.17
N PRO A 77 -2.60 9.00 4.25
CA PRO A 77 -3.92 9.63 4.35
C PRO A 77 -5.06 8.62 4.42
N ARG A 78 -6.03 8.90 5.29
CA ARG A 78 -7.16 7.99 5.55
C ARG A 78 -7.93 7.58 4.29
N ARG A 79 -7.98 8.44 3.27
CA ARG A 79 -8.66 8.12 1.99
C ARG A 79 -8.11 6.86 1.33
N TYR A 80 -6.83 6.54 1.51
CA TYR A 80 -6.22 5.35 0.94
C TYR A 80 -6.54 4.07 1.72
N ALA A 81 -7.20 4.15 2.87
CA ALA A 81 -7.57 3.00 3.69
C ALA A 81 -8.97 2.43 3.37
N ASP A 82 -9.70 3.01 2.41
CA ASP A 82 -11.04 2.58 2.02
C ASP A 82 -11.15 2.48 0.49
N TYR A 83 -11.69 1.37 -0.02
CA TYR A 83 -11.82 1.11 -1.45
C TYR A 83 -12.64 2.18 -2.18
N SER A 84 -13.68 2.71 -1.52
CA SER A 84 -14.56 3.72 -2.10
C SER A 84 -13.91 5.09 -2.23
N THR A 85 -12.84 5.36 -1.48
CA THR A 85 -12.17 6.68 -1.46
C THR A 85 -10.72 6.65 -1.92
N SER A 86 -10.10 5.46 -2.03
CA SER A 86 -8.68 5.32 -2.35
C SER A 86 -8.36 5.77 -3.78
N GLY A 87 -9.22 5.37 -4.73
CA GLY A 87 -9.01 5.62 -6.15
C GLY A 87 -7.75 4.96 -6.74
N LEU A 88 -7.01 4.17 -5.95
CA LEU A 88 -5.83 3.45 -6.40
C LEU A 88 -6.25 2.20 -7.17
N GLN A 89 -5.65 2.03 -8.35
CA GLN A 89 -5.87 0.88 -9.21
C GLN A 89 -4.55 0.35 -9.76
N VAL A 90 -4.43 -0.98 -9.85
CA VAL A 90 -3.30 -1.66 -10.48
C VAL A 90 -3.82 -2.70 -11.46
N THR A 91 -3.25 -2.72 -12.66
CA THR A 91 -3.48 -3.80 -13.63
C THR A 91 -2.26 -4.70 -13.68
N VAL A 92 -2.47 -6.00 -13.49
CA VAL A 92 -1.46 -7.04 -13.61
C VAL A 92 -1.69 -7.76 -14.92
N ILE A 93 -0.69 -7.75 -15.79
CA ILE A 93 -0.72 -8.43 -17.08
C ILE A 93 -0.01 -9.79 -17.01
N ASP A 94 -0.24 -10.63 -18.01
CA ASP A 94 0.45 -11.92 -18.09
C ASP A 94 1.97 -11.72 -18.19
N ASN A 95 2.73 -12.61 -17.53
CA ASN A 95 4.19 -12.57 -17.44
C ASN A 95 4.77 -11.20 -17.04
N GLN A 96 4.07 -10.44 -16.20
CA GLN A 96 4.59 -9.17 -15.70
C GLN A 96 5.90 -9.37 -14.92
N THR A 97 6.99 -8.84 -15.46
CA THR A 97 8.32 -8.85 -14.83
C THR A 97 8.66 -7.54 -14.14
N LYS A 98 7.92 -6.46 -14.45
CA LYS A 98 8.10 -5.15 -13.83
C LYS A 98 7.43 -5.11 -12.45
N PRO A 99 8.10 -4.58 -11.42
CA PRO A 99 7.48 -4.34 -10.12
C PRO A 99 6.23 -3.47 -10.26
N ILE A 100 5.21 -3.77 -9.46
CA ILE A 100 4.07 -2.86 -9.26
C ILE A 100 4.56 -1.69 -8.41
N GLU A 101 4.32 -0.47 -8.90
CA GLU A 101 4.63 0.75 -8.17
C GLU A 101 3.34 1.49 -7.84
N ILE A 102 3.17 1.85 -6.56
CA ILE A 102 2.02 2.61 -6.08
C ILE A 102 2.55 3.89 -5.47
N ALA A 103 2.14 5.02 -6.03
CA ALA A 103 2.46 6.34 -5.54
C ALA A 103 1.20 6.98 -4.93
N ILE A 104 1.32 7.46 -3.70
CA ILE A 104 0.29 8.19 -2.97
C ILE A 104 0.78 9.60 -2.66
N TRP A 105 -0.18 10.49 -2.51
CA TRP A 105 0.09 11.84 -2.04
C TRP A 105 0.01 11.82 -0.52
N ALA A 106 1.06 12.25 0.17
CA ALA A 106 0.92 12.61 1.57
C ALA A 106 0.05 13.86 1.65
N ASP A 107 -0.87 13.91 2.61
CA ASP A 107 -1.42 15.20 3.01
C ASP A 107 -0.25 15.96 3.63
N LEU A 108 0.11 17.10 3.05
CA LEU A 108 1.08 18.00 3.67
C LEU A 108 0.43 18.49 4.97
N GLU A 109 0.98 18.11 6.12
CA GLU A 109 0.64 18.76 7.38
C GLU A 109 0.97 20.25 7.21
N ASN A 110 -0.06 21.09 7.36
CA ASN A 110 0.01 22.54 7.22
C ASN A 110 0.16 23.16 8.61
#